data_AF-A0A1H5QZT7-F1
#
_entry.id   AF-A0A1H5QZT7-F1
#
_cell.length_a   1.000
_cell.length_b   1.000
_cell.length_c   1.000
_cell.angle_alpha   90.00
_cell.angle_beta   90.00
_cell.angle_gamma   90.00
#
_symmetry.space_group_name_H-M   'P 1'
#
loop_
_entity.id
_entity.type
_entity.pdbx_description
1 polymer ?
#
loop_
_entity_poly.entity_id
_entity_poly.type
_entity_poly.pdbx_seq_one_letter_code
_entity_poly.pdbx_strand_id
1 'polypeptide(L)'
;MARERLRVLLVEFGTPDPAAVALGRVLRDEGMEVVHAGPLDTLEQLRSTAEQEDPDAVGVLGDGPPPGLAEALNGVRVFSGSDLGDPGKAVEWLRGGRSHTVDVPPDRAR
;
A
#
# COMPACT_ATOMS: atom_id res chain seq x y z
N MET A 1 -17.98 5.52 -17.41
CA MET A 1 -16.57 5.96 -17.35
C MET A 1 -15.83 4.89 -16.56
N ALA A 2 -15.19 3.94 -17.23
CA ALA A 2 -14.64 2.78 -16.54
C ALA A 2 -13.41 3.20 -15.74
N ARG A 3 -13.42 2.99 -14.42
CA ARG A 3 -12.18 2.88 -13.65
C ARG A 3 -11.57 1.54 -14.03
N GLU A 4 -10.85 1.52 -15.15
CA GLU A 4 -10.48 0.30 -15.87
C GLU A 4 -9.25 -0.40 -15.26
N ARG A 5 -8.54 0.26 -14.33
CA ARG A 5 -7.31 -0.27 -13.70
C ARG A 5 -7.26 0.09 -12.22
N LEU A 6 -6.76 -0.84 -11.42
CA LEU A 6 -6.49 -0.65 -9.98
C LEU A 6 -5.37 0.39 -9.83
N ARG A 7 -5.64 1.50 -9.12
CA ARG A 7 -4.66 2.55 -8.89
C ARG A 7 -3.94 2.35 -7.56
N VAL A 8 -2.61 2.28 -7.60
CA VAL A 8 -1.76 2.01 -6.45
C VAL A 8 -0.82 3.18 -6.25
N LEU A 9 -0.83 3.76 -5.05
CA LEU A 9 0.14 4.74 -4.63
C LEU A 9 1.25 4.03 -3.86
N LEU A 10 2.49 4.08 -4.36
CA LEU A 10 3.68 3.61 -3.66
C LEU A 10 4.37 4.81 -3.02
N VAL A 11 4.55 4.76 -1.71
CA VAL A 11 5.16 5.82 -0.92
C VAL A 11 6.47 5.34 -0.32
N GLU A 12 7.54 6.10 -0.53
CA GLU A 12 8.76 6.00 0.29
C GLU A 12 8.59 6.89 1.53
N PHE A 13 8.55 6.30 2.73
CA PHE A 13 8.34 7.04 3.98
C PHE A 13 9.57 7.01 4.89
N GLY A 14 10.02 8.18 5.33
CA GLY A 14 11.17 8.37 6.23
C GLY A 14 12.54 8.16 5.57
N THR A 15 12.69 7.14 4.73
CA THR A 15 13.91 6.86 3.98
C THR A 15 13.59 6.39 2.56
N PRO A 16 14.41 6.75 1.56
CA PRO A 16 14.31 6.16 0.22
C PRO A 16 14.50 4.64 0.27
N ASP A 17 13.74 3.94 -0.56
CA ASP A 17 13.78 2.48 -0.71
C ASP A 17 13.78 2.10 -2.20
N PRO A 18 14.90 1.57 -2.74
CA PRO A 18 14.99 1.19 -4.15
C PRO A 18 13.98 0.10 -4.54
N ALA A 19 13.43 -0.66 -3.58
CA ALA A 19 12.37 -1.62 -3.83
C ALA A 19 11.08 -0.95 -4.35
N ALA A 20 10.85 0.34 -4.06
CA ALA A 20 9.65 1.05 -4.47
C ALA A 20 9.59 1.20 -6.00
N VAL A 21 10.73 1.50 -6.63
CA VAL A 21 10.86 1.56 -8.08
C VAL A 21 10.70 0.18 -8.72
N ALA A 22 11.33 -0.84 -8.13
CA ALA A 22 11.27 -2.21 -8.64
C ALA A 22 9.84 -2.77 -8.58
N LEU A 23 9.17 -2.64 -7.43
CA LEU A 23 7.79 -3.03 -7.25
C LEU A 23 6.86 -2.25 -8.19
N GLY A 24 7.07 -0.94 -8.33
CA GLY A 24 6.28 -0.12 -9.22
C GLY A 24 6.39 -0.54 -10.69
N ARG A 25 7.49 -1.15 -11.11
CA ARG A 25 7.59 -1.75 -12.46
C ARG A 25 6.74 -3.00 -12.57
N VAL A 26 6.87 -3.93 -11.63
CA VAL A 26 6.10 -5.19 -11.62
C VAL A 26 4.60 -4.92 -11.60
N LEU A 27 4.12 -4.00 -10.75
CA LEU A 27 2.69 -3.66 -10.69
C LEU A 27 2.17 -3.05 -12.01
N ARG A 28 3.00 -2.25 -12.70
CA ARG A 28 2.64 -1.70 -14.02
C ARG A 28 2.61 -2.78 -15.11
N ASP A 29 3.55 -3.72 -15.05
CA ASP A 29 3.59 -4.88 -15.96
C ASP A 29 2.34 -5.77 -15.78
N GLU A 30 1.81 -5.83 -14.57
CA GLU A 30 0.53 -6.45 -14.22
C GLU A 30 -0.70 -5.62 -14.64
N GLY A 31 -0.50 -4.47 -15.28
CA GLY A 31 -1.59 -3.62 -15.79
C GLY A 31 -2.26 -2.73 -14.74
N MET A 32 -1.64 -2.54 -13.58
CA MET A 32 -2.09 -1.58 -12.57
C MET A 32 -1.60 -0.17 -12.92
N GLU A 33 -2.36 0.84 -12.50
CA GLU A 33 -1.90 2.22 -12.54
C GLU A 33 -1.09 2.50 -11.27
N VAL A 34 0.16 2.93 -11.41
CA VAL A 34 1.04 3.13 -10.25
C VAL A 34 1.54 4.56 -10.21
N VAL A 35 1.26 5.22 -9.10
CA VAL A 35 1.83 6.52 -8.72
C VAL A 35 2.93 6.26 -7.71
N HIS A 36 4.13 6.81 -7.95
CA HIS A 36 5.25 6.71 -7.01
C HIS A 36 5.48 8.08 -6.39
N ALA A 37 5.45 8.17 -5.07
CA ALA A 37 5.60 9.42 -4.33
C ALA A 37 6.62 9.27 -3.19
N GLY A 38 7.48 10.26 -3.02
CA GLY A 38 8.40 10.32 -1.89
C GLY A 38 9.83 10.72 -2.27
N PRO A 39 10.74 10.72 -1.27
CA PRO A 39 10.46 10.40 0.14
C PRO A 39 9.51 11.42 0.79
N LEU A 40 8.57 10.93 1.61
CA LEU A 40 7.68 11.73 2.45
C LEU A 40 8.04 11.51 3.93
N ASP A 41 7.90 12.56 4.74
CA ASP A 41 8.38 12.53 6.13
C ASP A 41 7.24 12.56 7.16
N THR A 42 6.03 12.92 6.74
CA THR A 42 4.89 13.13 7.65
C THR A 42 3.61 12.44 7.19
N LEU A 43 2.77 12.07 8.17
CA LEU A 43 1.43 11.53 7.92
C LEU A 43 0.57 12.51 7.10
N GLU A 44 0.68 13.81 7.34
CA GLU A 44 -0.11 14.83 6.63
C GLU A 44 0.28 14.91 5.15
N GLN A 45 1.58 14.87 4.82
CA GLN A 45 2.03 14.81 3.44
C GLN A 45 1.49 13.56 2.74
N LEU A 46 1.63 12.39 3.39
CA LEU A 46 1.15 11.13 2.83
C LEU A 46 -0.36 11.16 2.60
N ARG A 47 -1.13 11.62 3.60
CA ARG A 47 -2.59 11.78 3.48
C ARG A 47 -2.94 12.73 2.34
N SER A 48 -2.31 13.90 2.26
CA SER A 48 -2.61 14.88 1.21
C SER A 48 -2.29 14.32 -0.18
N THR A 49 -1.18 13.59 -0.33
CA THR A 49 -0.85 12.90 -1.58
C THR A 49 -1.90 11.85 -1.91
N ALA A 50 -2.30 11.01 -0.95
CA ALA A 50 -3.33 10.00 -1.18
C ALA A 50 -4.71 10.62 -1.49
N GLU A 51 -5.06 11.76 -0.93
CA GLU A 51 -6.31 12.46 -1.27
C GLU A 51 -6.28 13.03 -2.70
N GLN A 52 -5.14 13.58 -3.13
CA GLN A 52 -4.95 14.10 -4.50
C GLN A 52 -4.94 12.96 -5.53
N GLU A 53 -4.22 11.89 -5.19
CA GLU A 53 -4.00 10.73 -6.04
C GLU A 53 -5.05 9.64 -5.85
N ASP A 54 -6.13 9.88 -5.10
CA ASP A 54 -7.30 9.01 -4.84
C ASP A 54 -7.05 7.51 -5.17
N PRO A 55 -6.13 6.82 -4.46
CA PRO A 55 -5.70 5.48 -4.85
C PRO A 55 -6.64 4.41 -4.31
N ASP A 56 -6.70 3.27 -5.00
CA ASP A 56 -7.41 2.08 -4.54
C ASP A 56 -6.61 1.28 -3.48
N ALA A 57 -5.29 1.51 -3.41
CA ALA A 57 -4.39 0.98 -2.40
C ALA A 57 -3.12 1.86 -2.24
N VAL A 58 -2.55 1.85 -1.05
CA VAL A 58 -1.30 2.54 -0.69
C VAL A 58 -0.29 1.51 -0.18
N GLY A 59 0.84 1.39 -0.87
CA GLY A 59 2.00 0.64 -0.41
C GLY A 59 3.00 1.58 0.24
N VAL A 60 3.46 1.29 1.45
CA VAL A 60 4.46 2.12 2.16
C VAL A 60 5.78 1.36 2.33
N LEU A 61 6.84 1.92 1.77
CA LEU A 61 8.23 1.45 1.83
C LEU A 61 9.11 2.38 2.69
N GLY A 62 10.34 1.98 2.96
CA GLY A 62 11.25 2.70 3.85
C GLY A 62 11.05 2.30 5.32
N ASP A 63 10.84 3.29 6.20
CA ASP A 63 10.69 3.06 7.64
C ASP A 63 9.35 2.40 8.02
N GLY A 64 8.44 2.29 7.04
CA GLY A 64 7.11 1.73 7.20
C GLY A 64 6.02 2.79 7.38
N PRO A 65 4.75 2.37 7.52
CA PRO A 65 3.62 3.30 7.57
C PRO A 65 3.63 4.09 8.88
N PRO A 66 3.41 5.42 8.84
CA PRO A 66 3.22 6.19 10.06
C PRO A 66 1.98 5.71 10.84
N PRO A 67 1.98 5.84 12.18
CA PRO A 67 0.83 5.47 13.00
C PRO A 67 -0.40 6.30 12.63
N GLY A 68 -1.57 5.67 12.59
CA GLY A 68 -2.84 6.34 12.25
C GLY A 68 -3.09 6.48 10.73
N LEU A 69 -2.22 5.94 9.88
CA LEU A 69 -2.36 6.06 8.43
C LEU A 69 -3.63 5.39 7.89
N ALA A 70 -3.91 4.16 8.30
CA ALA A 70 -5.06 3.41 7.81
C ALA A 70 -6.38 4.11 8.17
N GLU A 71 -6.45 4.68 9.38
CA GLU A 71 -7.57 5.49 9.85
C GLU A 71 -7.70 6.80 9.06
N ALA A 72 -6.57 7.46 8.76
CA ALA A 72 -6.54 8.72 8.03
C ALA A 72 -7.00 8.58 6.56
N LEU A 73 -6.78 7.42 5.94
CA LEU A 73 -7.12 7.17 4.54
C LEU A 73 -8.52 6.60 4.30
N ASN A 74 -9.36 6.50 5.35
CA ASN A 74 -10.79 6.23 5.27
C ASN A 74 -11.21 5.12 4.26
N GLY A 75 -10.70 3.90 4.46
CA GLY A 75 -11.09 2.73 3.66
C GLY A 75 -10.21 2.43 2.45
N VAL A 76 -9.19 3.26 2.17
CA VAL A 76 -8.11 2.90 1.26
C VAL A 76 -7.28 1.78 1.89
N ARG A 77 -6.96 0.77 1.08
CA ARG A 77 -6.17 -0.40 1.50
C ARG A 77 -4.72 0.00 1.70
N VAL A 78 -4.13 -0.30 2.86
CA VAL A 78 -2.72 -0.02 3.14
C VAL A 78 -1.95 -1.33 3.30
N PHE A 79 -0.77 -1.43 2.69
CA PHE A 79 0.14 -2.58 2.82
C PHE A 79 1.58 -2.10 2.99
N SER A 80 2.36 -2.84 3.78
CA SER A 80 3.75 -2.50 4.12
C SER A 80 4.55 -3.75 4.50
N GLY A 81 5.87 -3.60 4.67
CA GLY A 81 6.71 -4.65 5.24
C GLY A 81 6.82 -5.90 4.36
N SER A 82 6.64 -7.09 4.95
CA SER A 82 6.86 -8.39 4.29
C SER A 82 6.03 -8.61 3.03
N ASP A 83 4.91 -7.91 2.88
CA ASP A 83 4.05 -7.97 1.69
C ASP A 83 4.69 -7.28 0.47
N LEU A 84 5.61 -6.34 0.70
CA LEU A 84 6.33 -5.59 -0.35
C LEU A 84 7.69 -6.21 -0.71
N GLY A 85 8.22 -7.10 0.14
CA GLY A 85 9.49 -7.79 -0.10
C GLY A 85 9.44 -8.84 -1.22
N ASP A 86 8.24 -9.26 -1.62
CA ASP A 86 8.00 -10.14 -2.76
C ASP A 86 6.93 -9.50 -3.68
N PRO A 87 7.33 -8.98 -4.86
CA PRO A 87 6.40 -8.36 -5.80
C PRO A 87 5.23 -9.27 -6.21
N GLY A 88 5.43 -10.59 -6.26
CA GLY A 88 4.37 -11.54 -6.60
C GLY A 88 3.27 -11.58 -5.55
N LYS A 89 3.64 -11.54 -4.27
CA LYS A 89 2.68 -11.47 -3.15
C LYS A 89 1.94 -10.14 -3.12
N ALA A 90 2.63 -9.03 -3.37
CA ALA A 90 1.98 -7.72 -3.48
C ALA A 90 0.89 -7.72 -4.56
N VAL A 91 1.18 -8.30 -5.72
CA VAL A 91 0.20 -8.44 -6.82
C VAL A 91 -0.99 -9.31 -6.40
N GLU A 92 -0.73 -10.46 -5.80
CA GLU A 92 -1.77 -11.36 -5.31
C GLU A 92 -2.69 -10.66 -4.30
N TRP A 93 -2.10 -9.93 -3.34
CA TRP A 93 -2.84 -9.17 -2.33
C TRP A 93 -3.71 -8.07 -2.96
N LEU A 94 -3.17 -7.33 -3.93
CA LEU A 94 -3.87 -6.26 -4.63
C LEU A 94 -5.05 -6.78 -5.47
N ARG A 95 -4.90 -7.96 -6.09
CA ARG A 95 -5.92 -8.61 -6.93
C ARG A 95 -6.95 -9.41 -6.13
N GLY A 96 -6.56 -10.08 -5.04
CA GLY A 96 -7.32 -11.09 -4.31
C GLY A 96 -8.23 -10.57 -3.19
N GLY A 97 -8.81 -9.38 -3.33
CA GLY A 97 -9.50 -8.64 -2.26
C GLY A 97 -10.29 -9.46 -1.21
N ARG A 98 -10.06 -9.10 0.06
CA ARG A 98 -10.60 -9.61 1.35
C ARG A 98 -9.86 -10.81 1.95
N SER A 99 -8.72 -10.56 2.58
CA SER A 99 -8.31 -11.36 3.73
C SER A 99 -8.26 -10.48 4.97
N HIS A 100 -8.96 -10.94 6.00
CA HIS A 100 -9.23 -10.27 7.26
C HIS A 100 -7.93 -9.88 8.00
N THR A 101 -7.87 -8.64 8.48
CA THR A 101 -7.17 -8.36 9.73
C THR A 101 -8.03 -8.89 10.88
N VAL A 102 -7.68 -10.05 11.41
CA VAL A 102 -7.85 -10.36 12.84
C VAL A 102 -6.93 -11.51 13.19
N ASP A 103 -5.76 -11.18 13.72
CA ASP A 103 -5.06 -12.07 14.65
C ASP A 103 -5.86 -12.03 15.96
N VAL A 104 -6.88 -12.89 16.05
CA VAL A 104 -7.53 -13.25 17.31
C VAL A 104 -7.15 -14.71 17.54
N PRO A 105 -6.40 -15.04 18.60
CA PRO A 105 -6.11 -16.44 18.92
C PRO A 105 -7.43 -17.19 19.14
N PRO A 106 -7.55 -18.44 18.67
CA PRO A 106 -8.69 -19.26 18.99
C PRO A 106 -8.55 -19.71 20.44
N ASP A 107 -8.97 -18.89 21.40
CA ASP A 107 -9.15 -19.35 22.76
C ASP A 107 -10.47 -20.09 22.86
N ARG A 108 -10.41 -21.36 22.46
CA ARG A 108 -11.43 -22.36 22.74
C ARG A 108 -10.76 -23.60 23.31
N ALA A 109 -10.34 -23.50 24.57
CA ALA A 109 -10.18 -24.62 25.48
C ALA A 109 -10.89 -24.25 26.78
N ARG A 110 -12.18 -24.58 26.89
CA ARG A 110 -12.73 -25.72 27.63
C ARG A 110 -12.98 -25.40 29.11
#